data_AF-A0A957PHS5-F1
#
_entry.id   AF-A0A957PHS5-F1
#
_cell.length_a   1.000
_cell.length_b   1.000
_cell.length_c   1.000
_cell.angle_alpha   90.00
_cell.angle_beta   90.00
_cell.angle_gamma   90.00
#
_symmetry.space_group_name_H-M   'P 1'
#
loop_
_entity.id
_entity.type
_entity.pdbx_description
1 polymer ?
#
loop_
_entity_poly.entity_id
_entity_poly.type
_entity_poly.pdbx_seq_one_letter_code
_entity_poly.pdbx_strand_id
1 'polypeptide(L)'
;LRAQKVLVACGAFTNFHHLLPQPLPLILKTEAMIWATVSVETAARLHAMPGVGYNIDDPDIDDIYMAPPLLYPDGTHKIKLGCNTKGELWPRTLAEVQAWFQSGASDADMPAMAAALQTILPDVEFQQITSHRCIVTYTPSGYPTIDRAPGDGHGRLFVATGGNGSGAGGSDALGHTAAGFVFDGRWPDALPRQPFLASNQWGAGKKNPSKAQMRALELQHEDKGAR
;
A
#
# COMPACT_ATOMS: atom_id res chain seq x y z
N LEU A 1 3.84 -21.71 17.02
CA LEU A 1 4.61 -22.04 15.80
C LEU A 1 6.11 -22.08 16.15
N ARG A 2 6.92 -22.92 15.52
CA ARG A 2 8.39 -22.94 15.67
C ARG A 2 9.05 -22.93 14.30
N ALA A 3 10.06 -22.09 14.10
CA ALA A 3 10.78 -21.94 12.84
C ALA A 3 12.24 -21.53 13.07
N GLN A 4 13.13 -21.80 12.10
CA GLN A 4 14.55 -21.43 12.20
C GLN A 4 14.80 -19.94 11.91
N LYS A 5 13.97 -19.36 11.03
CA LYS A 5 13.93 -17.96 10.63
C LYS A 5 12.46 -17.57 10.44
N VAL A 6 12.12 -16.31 10.70
CA VAL A 6 10.77 -15.76 10.60
C VAL A 6 10.80 -14.48 9.78
N LEU A 7 9.90 -14.36 8.80
CA LEU A 7 9.67 -13.13 8.05
C LEU A 7 8.33 -12.51 8.46
N VAL A 8 8.37 -11.29 8.97
CA VAL A 8 7.18 -10.48 9.28
C VAL A 8 6.85 -9.63 8.05
N ALA A 9 5.75 -9.96 7.39
CA ALA A 9 5.26 -9.25 6.20
C ALA A 9 3.82 -8.74 6.39
N CYS A 10 3.56 -8.13 7.56
CA CYS A 10 2.21 -7.82 8.03
C CYS A 10 1.70 -6.42 7.65
N GLY A 11 2.36 -5.72 6.72
CA GLY A 11 1.92 -4.41 6.22
C GLY A 11 1.61 -3.42 7.36
N ALA A 12 0.40 -2.86 7.35
CA ALA A 12 -0.06 -1.91 8.37
C ALA A 12 -0.01 -2.46 9.80
N PHE A 13 -0.03 -3.78 9.98
CA PHE A 13 -0.01 -4.42 11.29
C PHE A 13 1.38 -4.75 11.82
N THR A 14 2.44 -4.42 11.08
CA THR A 14 3.83 -4.80 11.41
C THR A 14 4.27 -4.36 12.81
N ASN A 15 3.83 -3.18 13.27
CA ASN A 15 4.20 -2.63 14.58
C ASN A 15 3.23 -3.02 15.71
N PHE A 16 2.16 -3.76 15.41
CA PHE A 16 1.17 -4.15 16.43
C PHE A 16 1.44 -5.57 16.93
N HIS A 17 0.79 -5.94 18.04
CA HIS A 17 0.88 -7.29 18.64
C HIS A 17 2.30 -7.77 18.99
N HIS A 18 3.25 -6.86 19.16
CA HIS A 18 4.65 -7.18 19.51
C HIS A 18 5.31 -8.19 18.55
N LEU A 19 4.98 -8.10 17.26
CA LEU A 19 5.59 -8.94 16.22
C LEU A 19 7.09 -8.66 16.07
N LEU A 20 7.54 -7.47 16.45
CA LEU A 20 8.95 -7.03 16.41
C LEU A 20 9.43 -6.64 17.82
N PRO A 21 10.71 -6.89 18.17
CA PRO A 21 11.31 -6.42 19.43
C PRO A 21 11.32 -4.90 19.55
N GLN A 22 11.51 -4.21 18.42
CA GLN A 22 11.46 -2.75 18.32
C GLN A 22 10.56 -2.35 17.16
N PRO A 23 9.70 -1.33 17.34
CA PRO A 23 8.84 -0.85 16.26
C PRO A 23 9.68 -0.18 15.17
N LEU A 24 9.23 -0.32 13.92
CA LEU A 24 9.76 0.43 12.80
C LEU A 24 9.14 1.83 12.73
N PRO A 25 9.83 2.84 12.20
CA PRO A 25 9.30 4.20 12.01
C PRO A 25 8.32 4.28 10.82
N LEU A 26 7.26 3.47 10.86
CA LEU A 26 6.22 3.38 9.83
C LEU A 26 5.13 4.42 10.06
N ILE A 27 4.55 4.91 8.96
CA ILE A 27 3.40 5.80 8.98
C ILE A 27 2.29 5.18 8.15
N LEU A 28 1.07 5.18 8.68
CA LEU A 28 -0.10 4.58 8.04
C LEU A 28 -1.00 5.68 7.48
N LYS A 29 -1.55 5.43 6.30
CA LYS A 29 -2.57 6.28 5.67
C LYS A 29 -3.73 5.40 5.22
N THR A 30 -4.95 5.76 5.57
CA THR A 30 -6.12 5.10 5.00
C THR A 30 -6.26 5.43 3.52
N GLU A 31 -6.95 4.57 2.79
CA GLU A 31 -7.23 4.78 1.39
C GLU A 31 -8.56 4.10 1.04
N ALA A 32 -9.39 4.77 0.26
CA ALA A 32 -10.60 4.21 -0.29
C ALA A 32 -10.33 3.73 -1.73
N MET A 33 -11.05 2.70 -2.14
CA MET A 33 -11.01 2.18 -3.50
C MET A 33 -12.41 1.72 -3.90
N ILE A 34 -12.67 1.59 -5.20
CA ILE A 34 -13.89 1.00 -5.73
C ILE A 34 -13.63 -0.26 -6.57
N TRP A 35 -14.55 -1.20 -6.47
CA TRP A 35 -14.71 -2.27 -7.45
C TRP A 35 -15.92 -1.98 -8.31
N ALA A 36 -15.72 -1.96 -9.61
CA ALA A 36 -16.77 -1.79 -10.59
C ALA A 36 -16.92 -3.10 -11.39
N THR A 37 -18.03 -3.80 -11.16
CA THR A 37 -18.37 -5.05 -11.83
C THR A 37 -18.74 -4.80 -13.28
N VAL A 38 -18.19 -5.59 -14.19
CA VAL A 38 -18.47 -5.55 -15.62
C VAL A 38 -18.91 -6.91 -16.13
N SER A 39 -19.58 -6.92 -17.28
CA SER A 39 -19.96 -8.17 -17.96
C SER A 39 -18.73 -8.97 -18.41
N VAL A 40 -18.92 -10.26 -18.69
CA VAL A 40 -17.86 -11.13 -19.22
C VAL A 40 -17.38 -10.64 -20.59
N GLU A 41 -18.29 -10.14 -21.44
CA GLU A 41 -17.96 -9.58 -22.75
C GLU A 41 -17.09 -8.32 -22.61
N THR A 42 -17.44 -7.44 -21.66
CA THR A 42 -16.64 -6.23 -21.39
C THR A 42 -15.28 -6.59 -20.79
N ALA A 43 -15.22 -7.58 -19.89
CA ALA A 43 -13.96 -8.07 -19.35
C ALA A 43 -13.04 -8.63 -20.44
N ALA A 44 -13.58 -9.43 -21.36
CA ALA A 44 -12.84 -9.96 -22.50
C ALA A 44 -12.35 -8.84 -23.43
N ARG A 45 -13.19 -7.84 -23.72
CA ARG A 45 -12.83 -6.67 -24.52
C ARG A 45 -11.69 -5.84 -23.90
N LEU A 46 -11.68 -5.72 -22.57
CA LEU A 46 -10.71 -4.92 -21.83
C LEU A 46 -9.54 -5.73 -21.25
N HIS A 47 -9.43 -7.02 -21.56
CA HIS A 47 -8.38 -7.90 -21.01
C HIS A 47 -6.96 -7.36 -21.24
N ALA A 48 -6.70 -6.78 -22.41
CA ALA A 48 -5.39 -6.23 -22.77
C ALA A 48 -5.17 -4.79 -22.29
N MET A 49 -6.12 -4.20 -21.55
CA MET A 49 -5.98 -2.86 -20.99
C MET A 49 -4.81 -2.85 -19.98
N PRO A 50 -3.87 -1.91 -20.08
CA PRO A 50 -2.78 -1.82 -19.12
C PRO A 50 -3.32 -1.36 -17.76
N GLY A 51 -2.52 -1.56 -16.71
CA GLY A 51 -2.70 -0.79 -15.48
C GLY A 51 -2.54 0.69 -15.79
N VAL A 52 -3.46 1.52 -15.28
CA VAL A 52 -3.48 2.96 -15.51
C VAL A 52 -3.02 3.64 -14.23
N GLY A 53 -2.06 4.55 -14.34
CA GLY A 53 -1.77 5.58 -13.35
C GLY A 53 -2.05 6.93 -13.98
N TYR A 54 -2.91 7.75 -13.38
CA TYR A 54 -3.41 8.96 -14.00
C TYR A 54 -3.59 10.07 -12.97
N ASN A 55 -2.82 11.15 -13.14
CA ASN A 55 -3.00 12.36 -12.34
C ASN A 55 -4.19 13.13 -12.91
N ILE A 56 -5.07 13.59 -12.03
CA ILE A 56 -6.29 14.29 -12.40
C ILE A 56 -6.30 15.68 -11.75
N ASP A 57 -6.98 16.60 -12.42
CA ASP A 57 -7.31 17.91 -11.84
C ASP A 57 -8.77 17.84 -11.38
N ASP A 58 -8.96 17.32 -10.16
CA ASP A 58 -10.26 17.16 -9.53
C ASP A 58 -10.20 17.75 -8.11
N PRO A 59 -11.27 18.43 -7.65
CA PRO A 59 -11.26 19.02 -6.33
C PRO A 59 -11.14 17.99 -5.21
N ASP A 60 -11.69 16.78 -5.35
CA ASP A 60 -11.94 15.84 -4.25
C ASP A 60 -11.02 14.61 -4.25
N ILE A 61 -10.51 14.22 -5.42
CA ILE A 61 -9.64 13.06 -5.59
C ILE A 61 -8.38 13.39 -6.42
N ASP A 62 -7.31 12.61 -6.24
CA ASP A 62 -6.03 12.78 -6.93
C ASP A 62 -5.33 11.43 -7.17
N ASP A 63 -4.34 11.39 -8.07
CA ASP A 63 -3.46 10.25 -8.34
C ASP A 63 -4.21 8.90 -8.51
N ILE A 64 -5.04 8.78 -9.54
CA ILE A 64 -5.78 7.54 -9.83
C ILE A 64 -4.81 6.41 -10.17
N TYR A 65 -5.07 5.23 -9.63
CA TYR A 65 -4.59 3.97 -10.18
C TYR A 65 -5.75 3.02 -10.46
N MET A 66 -5.65 2.31 -11.58
CA MET A 66 -6.68 1.40 -12.02
C MET A 66 -6.07 0.13 -12.61
N ALA A 67 -6.68 -1.02 -12.30
CA ALA A 67 -6.33 -2.31 -12.87
C ALA A 67 -7.39 -2.74 -13.90
N PRO A 68 -7.02 -3.52 -14.93
CA PRO A 68 -8.00 -4.12 -15.84
C PRO A 68 -8.99 -5.01 -15.10
N PRO A 69 -10.10 -5.39 -15.76
CA PRO A 69 -11.03 -6.36 -15.20
C PRO A 69 -10.30 -7.66 -14.83
N LEU A 70 -10.42 -8.07 -13.58
CA LEU A 70 -9.92 -9.36 -13.09
C LEU A 70 -11.10 -10.24 -12.64
N LEU A 71 -10.94 -11.55 -12.78
CA LEU A 71 -11.88 -12.52 -12.24
C LEU A 71 -11.67 -12.66 -10.73
N TYR A 72 -12.72 -12.39 -9.96
CA TYR A 72 -12.71 -12.54 -8.50
C TYR A 72 -13.25 -13.93 -8.07
N PRO A 73 -12.98 -14.36 -6.82
CA PRO A 73 -13.42 -15.67 -6.33
C PRO A 73 -14.94 -15.90 -6.34
N ASP A 74 -15.73 -14.81 -6.39
CA ASP A 74 -17.20 -14.86 -6.50
C ASP A 74 -17.70 -15.08 -7.94
N GLY A 75 -16.79 -15.25 -8.91
CA GLY A 75 -17.11 -15.48 -10.32
C GLY A 75 -17.37 -14.21 -11.13
N THR A 76 -17.30 -13.03 -10.52
CA THR A 76 -17.54 -11.76 -11.22
C THR A 76 -16.24 -11.11 -11.71
N HIS A 77 -16.32 -10.36 -12.80
CA HIS A 77 -15.20 -9.57 -13.31
C HIS A 77 -15.31 -8.14 -12.80
N LYS A 78 -14.25 -7.62 -12.18
CA LYS A 78 -14.26 -6.26 -11.61
C LYS A 78 -13.04 -5.48 -12.03
N ILE A 79 -13.27 -4.22 -12.39
CA ILE A 79 -12.23 -3.20 -12.49
C ILE A 79 -12.01 -2.65 -11.08
N LYS A 80 -10.75 -2.55 -10.68
CA LYS A 80 -10.37 -1.89 -9.43
C LYS A 80 -9.85 -0.50 -9.77
N LEU A 81 -10.37 0.52 -9.10
CA LEU A 81 -9.83 1.87 -9.09
C LEU A 81 -9.61 2.32 -7.65
N GLY A 82 -8.47 2.95 -7.38
CA GLY A 82 -8.24 3.71 -6.16
C GLY A 82 -7.58 5.04 -6.48
N CYS A 83 -7.60 5.93 -5.51
CA CYS A 83 -7.06 7.27 -5.63
C CYS A 83 -6.76 7.82 -4.24
N ASN A 84 -6.01 8.91 -4.21
CA ASN A 84 -5.95 9.74 -3.00
C ASN A 84 -7.27 10.50 -2.85
N THR A 85 -7.75 10.66 -1.62
CA THR A 85 -8.98 11.42 -1.33
C THR A 85 -8.77 12.45 -0.22
N LYS A 86 -9.64 13.45 -0.12
CA LYS A 86 -9.63 14.40 1.00
C LYS A 86 -9.94 13.76 2.35
N GLY A 87 -10.69 12.65 2.35
CA GLY A 87 -11.16 11.97 3.56
C GLY A 87 -10.11 11.07 4.24
N GLU A 88 -8.88 11.05 3.75
CA GLU A 88 -7.82 10.19 4.26
C GLU A 88 -7.43 10.51 5.71
N LEU A 89 -7.34 9.45 6.51
CA LEU A 89 -6.91 9.48 7.89
C LEU A 89 -5.51 8.89 8.03
N TRP A 90 -4.82 9.27 9.11
CA TRP A 90 -3.47 8.82 9.42
C TRP A 90 -3.44 8.08 10.77
N PRO A 91 -3.95 6.83 10.83
CA PRO A 91 -4.11 6.11 12.07
C PRO A 91 -2.76 5.77 12.70
N ARG A 92 -2.70 5.88 14.03
CA ARG A 92 -1.47 5.70 14.83
C ARG A 92 -1.57 4.51 15.76
N THR A 93 -2.79 4.01 16.00
CA THR A 93 -3.08 2.92 16.93
C THR A 93 -3.77 1.75 16.24
N LEU A 94 -3.67 0.57 16.85
CA LEU A 94 -4.38 -0.62 16.38
C LEU A 94 -5.91 -0.39 16.36
N ALA A 95 -6.45 0.31 17.36
CA ALA A 95 -7.88 0.58 17.47
C ALA A 95 -8.38 1.44 16.30
N GLU A 96 -7.64 2.47 15.89
CA GLU A 96 -7.99 3.30 14.73
C GLU A 96 -7.91 2.52 13.42
N VAL A 97 -6.88 1.67 13.26
CA VAL A 97 -6.76 0.77 12.09
C VAL A 97 -7.94 -0.20 12.02
N GLN A 98 -8.34 -0.78 13.14
CA GLN A 98 -9.49 -1.69 13.22
C GLN A 98 -10.80 -0.96 12.93
N ALA A 99 -11.01 0.21 13.53
CA ALA A 99 -12.19 1.04 13.29
C ALA A 99 -12.31 1.39 11.80
N TRP A 100 -11.21 1.76 11.15
CA TRP A 100 -11.20 1.99 9.71
C TRP A 100 -11.71 0.78 8.94
N PHE A 101 -11.13 -0.41 9.13
CA PHE A 101 -11.53 -1.61 8.38
C PHE A 101 -12.96 -2.09 8.69
N GLN A 102 -13.47 -1.85 9.90
CA GLN A 102 -14.80 -2.30 10.32
C GLN A 102 -15.91 -1.36 9.86
N SER A 103 -15.71 -0.04 9.97
CA SER A 103 -16.78 0.94 9.79
C SER A 103 -16.34 2.29 9.21
N GLY A 104 -15.09 2.41 8.74
CA GLY A 104 -14.59 3.63 8.11
C GLY A 104 -15.44 4.08 6.92
N ALA A 105 -15.57 5.38 6.69
CA ALA A 105 -16.46 5.96 5.68
C ALA A 105 -15.90 5.88 4.25
N SER A 106 -15.64 4.68 3.72
CA SER A 106 -15.10 4.49 2.36
C SER A 106 -16.07 4.85 1.23
N ASP A 107 -17.37 4.95 1.52
CA ASP A 107 -18.38 5.32 0.53
C ASP A 107 -18.43 6.82 0.25
N ALA A 108 -17.83 7.66 1.12
CA ALA A 108 -17.90 9.11 1.01
C ALA A 108 -17.36 9.64 -0.32
N ASP A 109 -16.27 9.03 -0.82
CA ASP A 109 -15.58 9.43 -2.05
C ASP A 109 -16.01 8.58 -3.27
N MET A 110 -16.92 7.62 -3.09
CA MET A 110 -17.39 6.72 -4.16
C MET A 110 -18.01 7.46 -5.36
N PRO A 111 -18.82 8.53 -5.18
CA PRO A 111 -19.36 9.28 -6.32
C PRO A 111 -18.26 9.89 -7.21
N ALA A 112 -17.22 10.48 -6.61
CA ALA A 112 -16.10 11.08 -7.34
C ALA A 112 -15.28 10.00 -8.08
N MET A 113 -14.97 8.89 -7.40
CA MET A 113 -14.28 7.75 -8.00
C MET A 113 -15.08 7.14 -9.17
N ALA A 114 -16.40 7.01 -9.04
CA ALA A 114 -17.26 6.48 -10.10
C ALA A 114 -17.32 7.43 -11.31
N ALA A 115 -17.42 8.74 -11.07
CA ALA A 115 -17.40 9.74 -12.13
C ALA A 115 -16.07 9.74 -12.90
N ALA A 116 -14.94 9.64 -12.19
CA ALA A 116 -13.63 9.53 -12.82
C ALA A 116 -13.48 8.22 -13.60
N LEU A 117 -13.97 7.10 -13.06
CA LEU A 117 -13.97 5.82 -13.77
C LEU A 117 -14.78 5.90 -15.07
N GLN A 118 -15.98 6.48 -15.04
CA GLN A 118 -16.81 6.69 -16.22
C GLN A 118 -16.14 7.63 -17.24
N THR A 119 -15.36 8.61 -16.77
CA THR A 119 -14.61 9.51 -17.66
C THR A 119 -13.47 8.79 -18.38
N ILE A 120 -12.77 7.89 -17.68
CA ILE A 120 -11.68 7.09 -18.27
C ILE A 120 -12.23 6.03 -19.24
N LEU A 121 -13.38 5.44 -18.91
CA LEU A 121 -14.01 4.36 -19.67
C LEU A 121 -15.47 4.73 -20.06
N PRO A 122 -15.67 5.69 -20.99
CA PRO A 122 -16.99 6.25 -21.28
C PRO A 122 -17.98 5.23 -21.87
N ASP A 123 -17.48 4.23 -22.60
CA ASP A 123 -18.30 3.22 -23.28
C ASP A 123 -18.41 1.90 -22.48
N VAL A 124 -18.16 1.97 -21.16
CA VAL A 124 -18.29 0.81 -20.27
C VAL A 124 -19.53 0.96 -19.41
N GLU A 125 -20.34 -0.08 -19.39
CA GLU A 125 -21.43 -0.24 -18.44
C GLU A 125 -20.91 -0.94 -17.18
N PHE A 126 -21.04 -0.28 -16.04
CA PHE A 126 -20.71 -0.84 -14.73
C PHE A 126 -21.98 -1.36 -14.05
N GLN A 127 -22.07 -2.69 -13.90
CA GLN A 127 -23.25 -3.36 -13.36
C GLN A 127 -23.46 -3.09 -11.86
N GLN A 128 -22.36 -2.90 -11.14
CA GLN A 128 -22.36 -2.57 -9.73
C GLN A 128 -21.05 -1.87 -9.36
N ILE A 129 -21.11 -0.86 -8.50
CA ILE A 129 -19.93 -0.23 -7.92
C ILE A 129 -20.00 -0.34 -6.40
N THR A 130 -18.93 -0.84 -5.78
CA THR A 130 -18.82 -0.97 -4.32
C THR A 130 -17.52 -0.34 -3.84
N SER A 131 -17.57 0.38 -2.71
CA SER A 131 -16.35 0.88 -2.07
C SER A 131 -15.70 -0.14 -1.13
N HIS A 132 -14.39 -0.03 -0.96
CA HIS A 132 -13.61 -0.86 -0.03
C HIS A 132 -12.53 -0.02 0.65
N ARG A 133 -12.01 -0.57 1.75
CA ARG A 133 -11.08 0.10 2.67
C ARG A 133 -9.69 -0.50 2.53
N CYS A 134 -8.69 0.35 2.44
CA CYS A 134 -7.28 -0.01 2.33
C CYS A 134 -6.44 0.85 3.28
N ILE A 135 -5.18 0.44 3.51
CA ILE A 135 -4.17 1.25 4.20
C ILE A 135 -2.85 1.13 3.44
N VAL A 136 -2.20 2.28 3.24
CA VAL A 136 -0.82 2.36 2.78
C VAL A 136 0.12 2.48 3.97
N THR A 137 1.20 1.69 3.96
CA THR A 137 2.28 1.78 4.93
C THR A 137 3.49 2.47 4.31
N TYR A 138 3.84 3.63 4.85
CA TYR A 138 4.98 4.43 4.44
C TYR A 138 6.19 4.18 5.33
N THR A 139 7.36 4.30 4.71
CA THR A 139 8.67 4.09 5.31
C THR A 139 9.52 5.36 5.20
N PRO A 140 10.54 5.52 6.04
CA PRO A 140 11.39 6.71 6.00
C PRO A 140 12.14 6.96 4.70
N SER A 141 12.55 5.88 4.00
CA SER A 141 13.31 6.00 2.75
C SER A 141 12.41 6.25 1.53
N GLY A 142 11.11 6.00 1.66
CA GLY A 142 10.18 5.93 0.52
C GLY A 142 10.31 4.65 -0.32
N TYR A 143 11.08 3.66 0.15
CA TYR A 143 11.23 2.33 -0.44
C TYR A 143 10.81 1.25 0.57
N PRO A 144 10.35 0.06 0.14
CA PRO A 144 10.02 -1.02 1.07
C PRO A 144 11.16 -1.32 2.04
N THR A 145 10.83 -1.63 3.28
CA THR A 145 11.82 -2.15 4.24
C THR A 145 11.92 -3.66 4.05
N ILE A 146 13.10 -4.15 3.69
CA ILE A 146 13.45 -5.57 3.63
C ILE A 146 14.77 -5.77 4.37
N ASP A 147 14.69 -6.17 5.63
CA ASP A 147 15.88 -6.27 6.48
C ASP A 147 15.70 -7.21 7.69
N ARG A 148 16.75 -7.38 8.47
CA ARG A 148 16.65 -7.98 9.81
C ARG A 148 15.85 -7.05 10.73
N ALA A 149 15.04 -7.63 11.61
CA ALA A 149 14.28 -6.86 12.58
C ALA A 149 15.23 -6.19 13.60
N PRO A 150 15.10 -4.88 13.87
CA PRO A 150 15.90 -4.21 14.88
C PRO A 150 15.67 -4.81 16.28
N GLY A 151 16.74 -4.90 17.06
CA GLY A 151 16.69 -5.44 18.42
C GLY A 151 16.57 -6.96 18.52
N ASP A 152 16.55 -7.71 17.40
CA ASP A 152 16.62 -9.17 17.45
C ASP A 152 18.05 -9.65 17.72
N GLY A 153 18.34 -9.96 18.98
CA GLY A 153 19.64 -10.48 19.42
C GLY A 153 20.01 -11.86 18.84
N HIS A 154 19.04 -12.60 18.28
CA HIS A 154 19.29 -13.91 17.67
C HIS A 154 19.50 -13.87 16.15
N GLY A 155 19.18 -12.75 15.51
CA GLY A 155 19.33 -12.56 14.07
C GLY A 155 18.53 -13.56 13.22
N ARG A 156 17.34 -13.96 13.68
CA ARG A 156 16.42 -14.91 13.02
C ARG A 156 15.10 -14.26 12.59
N LEU A 157 14.84 -13.03 13.00
CA LEU A 157 13.66 -12.27 12.67
C LEU A 157 13.98 -11.26 11.56
N PHE A 158 13.15 -11.27 10.54
CA PHE A 158 13.24 -10.44 9.35
C PHE A 158 11.92 -9.73 9.13
N VAL A 159 11.96 -8.64 8.39
CA VAL A 159 10.78 -7.84 8.05
C VAL A 159 10.78 -7.49 6.58
N ALA A 160 9.62 -7.59 5.93
CA ALA A 160 9.35 -7.11 4.58
C ALA A 160 8.03 -6.31 4.60
N THR A 161 8.10 -4.99 4.66
CA THR A 161 6.92 -4.14 4.86
C THR A 161 7.04 -2.79 4.16
N GLY A 162 5.99 -1.98 4.26
CA GLY A 162 6.04 -0.59 3.83
C GLY A 162 6.03 -0.44 2.32
N GLY A 163 4.97 -0.88 1.64
CA GLY A 163 4.88 -0.81 0.19
C GLY A 163 4.88 0.62 -0.40
N ASN A 164 4.77 1.67 0.44
CA ASN A 164 4.81 3.08 0.03
C ASN A 164 3.85 3.43 -1.13
N GLY A 165 2.69 2.74 -1.22
CA GLY A 165 1.68 2.95 -2.27
C GLY A 165 1.97 2.25 -3.60
N SER A 166 3.11 1.56 -3.74
CA SER A 166 3.49 0.90 -5.01
C SER A 166 3.89 -0.58 -4.84
N GLY A 167 3.86 -1.10 -3.62
CA GLY A 167 4.30 -2.46 -3.32
C GLY A 167 3.50 -3.57 -4.00
N ALA A 168 2.25 -3.32 -4.37
CA ALA A 168 1.40 -4.31 -5.03
C ALA A 168 1.90 -4.67 -6.44
N GLY A 169 2.33 -3.68 -7.23
CA GLY A 169 2.81 -3.93 -8.60
C GLY A 169 4.17 -4.63 -8.66
N GLY A 170 4.98 -4.51 -7.61
CA GLY A 170 6.31 -5.14 -7.50
C GLY A 170 6.36 -6.33 -6.53
N SER A 171 5.21 -6.87 -6.11
CA SER A 171 5.12 -7.83 -5.00
C SER A 171 5.95 -9.10 -5.24
N ASP A 172 5.95 -9.63 -6.45
CA ASP A 172 6.72 -10.84 -6.80
C ASP A 172 8.23 -10.61 -6.65
N ALA A 173 8.73 -9.49 -7.17
CA ALA A 173 10.14 -9.13 -7.06
C ALA A 173 10.56 -8.83 -5.62
N LEU A 174 9.70 -8.13 -4.85
CA LEU A 174 9.92 -7.86 -3.43
C LEU A 174 9.90 -9.14 -2.59
N GLY A 175 8.97 -10.05 -2.87
CA GLY A 175 8.86 -11.35 -2.23
C GLY A 175 10.08 -12.24 -2.52
N HIS A 176 10.52 -12.29 -3.78
CA HIS A 176 11.73 -13.00 -4.17
C HIS A 176 12.97 -12.44 -3.46
N THR A 177 13.10 -11.11 -3.42
CA THR A 177 14.20 -10.42 -2.72
C THR A 177 14.20 -10.73 -1.23
N ALA A 178 13.04 -10.64 -0.58
CA ALA A 178 12.91 -10.96 0.84
C ALA A 178 13.22 -12.44 1.12
N ALA A 179 12.73 -13.37 0.30
CA ALA A 179 12.97 -14.79 0.45
C ALA A 179 14.47 -15.13 0.32
N GLY A 180 15.16 -14.61 -0.70
CA GLY A 180 16.61 -14.78 -0.85
C GLY A 180 17.37 -14.22 0.34
N PHE A 181 17.04 -12.99 0.74
CA PHE A 181 17.71 -12.37 1.88
C PHE A 181 17.52 -13.15 3.19
N VAL A 182 16.30 -13.65 3.45
CA VAL A 182 16.02 -14.49 4.62
C VAL A 182 16.78 -15.81 4.52
N PHE A 183 16.75 -16.48 3.36
CA PHE A 183 17.26 -17.84 3.22
C PHE A 183 18.78 -17.91 3.34
N ASP A 184 19.50 -17.14 2.54
CA ASP A 184 20.96 -17.21 2.42
C ASP A 184 21.64 -15.82 2.38
N GLY A 185 20.89 -14.75 2.61
CA GLY A 185 21.43 -13.39 2.60
C GLY A 185 21.58 -12.80 1.19
N ARG A 186 21.14 -13.51 0.15
CA ARG A 186 21.21 -13.03 -1.23
C ARG A 186 20.40 -11.75 -1.42
N TRP A 187 20.98 -10.84 -2.19
CA TRP A 187 20.36 -9.57 -2.56
C TRP A 187 20.61 -9.32 -4.05
N PRO A 188 19.65 -8.76 -4.82
CA PRO A 188 19.86 -8.47 -6.23
C PRO A 188 20.96 -7.42 -6.44
N ASP A 189 21.97 -7.73 -7.26
CA ASP A 189 23.12 -6.84 -7.51
C ASP A 189 22.71 -5.48 -8.10
N ALA A 190 21.64 -5.46 -8.89
CA ALA A 190 21.11 -4.26 -9.52
C ALA A 190 20.38 -3.32 -8.55
N LEU A 191 20.11 -3.74 -7.31
CA LEU A 191 19.37 -2.96 -6.32
C LEU A 191 20.29 -2.51 -5.18
N PRO A 192 20.39 -1.20 -4.87
CA PRO A 192 21.09 -0.76 -3.68
C PRO A 192 20.34 -1.26 -2.44
N ARG A 193 21.07 -1.81 -1.47
CA ARG A 193 20.49 -2.31 -0.21
C ARG A 193 20.09 -1.19 0.75
N GLN A 194 20.84 -0.09 0.77
CA GLN A 194 20.70 0.99 1.75
C GLN A 194 19.26 1.54 1.91
N PRO A 195 18.47 1.78 0.84
CA PRO A 195 17.11 2.28 0.99
C PRO A 195 16.13 1.31 1.66
N PHE A 196 16.47 0.01 1.73
CA PHE A 196 15.58 -1.03 2.25
C PHE A 196 15.86 -1.38 3.72
N LEU A 197 16.85 -0.74 4.35
CA LEU A 197 17.23 -1.05 5.73
C LEU A 197 16.14 -0.63 6.74
N ALA A 198 15.98 -1.45 7.79
CA ALA A 198 15.06 -1.17 8.88
C ALA A 198 15.52 -0.02 9.80
N SER A 199 16.81 0.31 9.76
CA SER A 199 17.41 1.40 10.54
C SER A 199 17.25 2.79 9.91
N ASN A 200 16.63 2.88 8.73
CA ASN A 200 16.47 4.16 8.05
C ASN A 200 15.65 5.14 8.92
N GLN A 201 16.05 6.40 8.89
CA GLN A 201 15.36 7.50 9.55
C GLN A 201 14.82 8.47 8.51
N TRP A 202 13.78 9.20 8.90
CA TRP A 202 13.13 10.18 8.04
C TRP A 202 14.08 11.36 7.80
N GLY A 203 14.17 11.85 6.56
CA GLY A 203 15.01 13.00 6.17
C GLY A 203 16.08 12.75 5.10
N ALA A 204 16.30 11.50 4.68
CA ALA A 204 17.28 11.13 3.63
C ALA A 204 16.64 10.44 2.41
N GLY A 205 15.35 10.73 2.15
CA GLY A 205 14.46 9.90 1.34
C GLY A 205 14.67 9.88 -0.19
N LYS A 206 13.74 9.21 -0.86
CA LYS A 206 13.60 9.09 -2.31
C LYS A 206 13.67 10.45 -3.04
N LYS A 207 14.35 10.49 -4.19
CA LYS A 207 14.29 11.64 -5.12
C LYS A 207 12.86 11.72 -5.68
N ASN A 208 12.15 12.81 -5.41
CA ASN A 208 10.75 13.06 -5.79
C ASN A 208 9.73 12.15 -5.06
N PRO A 209 9.51 12.37 -3.75
CA PRO A 209 8.43 11.72 -3.02
C PRO A 209 7.05 12.17 -3.55
N SER A 210 6.04 11.29 -3.47
CA SER A 210 4.65 11.67 -3.72
C SER A 210 4.14 12.65 -2.65
N LYS A 211 3.01 13.34 -2.93
CA LYS A 211 2.35 14.22 -1.94
C LYS A 211 2.09 13.49 -0.61
N ALA A 212 1.62 12.24 -0.68
CA ALA A 212 1.39 11.42 0.51
C ALA A 212 2.70 11.07 1.25
N GLN A 213 3.80 10.80 0.53
CA GLN A 213 5.10 10.57 1.15
C GLN A 213 5.65 11.84 1.82
N MET A 214 5.44 13.02 1.22
CA MET A 214 5.76 14.30 1.84
C MET A 214 4.95 14.54 3.11
N ARG A 215 3.64 14.28 3.09
CA ARG A 215 2.80 14.40 4.29
C ARG A 215 3.22 13.44 5.39
N ALA A 216 3.59 12.20 5.04
CA ALA A 216 4.14 11.25 6.00
C ALA A 216 5.42 11.79 6.67
N LEU A 217 6.33 12.40 5.88
CA LEU A 217 7.53 13.03 6.41
C LEU A 217 7.20 14.17 7.40
N GLU A 218 6.22 15.02 7.09
CA GLU A 218 5.79 16.11 7.99
C GLU A 218 5.23 15.60 9.31
N LEU A 219 4.32 14.61 9.26
CA LEU A 219 3.71 13.99 10.45
C LEU A 219 4.75 13.40 11.40
N GLN A 220 5.87 12.91 10.85
CA GLN A 220 6.99 12.45 11.65
C GLN A 220 7.66 13.58 12.43
N HIS A 221 7.82 14.75 11.83
CA HIS A 221 8.44 15.91 12.48
C HIS A 221 7.55 16.45 13.60
N GLU A 222 6.24 16.49 13.39
CA GLU A 222 5.24 16.84 14.42
C GLU A 222 5.40 15.95 15.67
N ASP A 223 5.58 14.64 15.51
CA ASP A 223 5.78 13.70 16.61
C ASP A 223 7.07 13.92 17.42
N LYS A 224 8.13 14.42 16.77
CA LYS A 224 9.39 14.73 17.45
C LYS A 224 9.35 16.04 18.21
N GLY A 225 8.49 16.99 17.83
CA GLY A 225 8.31 18.27 18.52
C GLY A 225 7.38 18.20 19.74
N ALA A 226 6.55 17.16 19.83
CA ALA A 226 5.60 16.95 20.92
C ALA A 226 6.15 16.10 22.09
N ARG A 227 7.39 15.63 22.01
CA ARG A 227 8.10 14.85 23.05
C ARG A 227 9.25 15.66 23.63
#